data_AF-A0A7S0RMD7-F1
#
_entry.id   AF-A0A7S0RMD7-F1
#
_cell.length_a   1.000
_cell.length_b   1.000
_cell.length_c   1.000
_cell.angle_alpha   90.00
_cell.angle_beta   90.00
_cell.angle_gamma   90.00
#
_symmetry.space_group_name_H-M   'P 1'
#
loop_
_entity.id
_entity.type
_entity.pdbx_description
1 polymer ?
#
loop_
_entity_poly.entity_id
_entity_poly.type
_entity_poly.pdbx_seq_one_letter_code
_entity_poly.pdbx_strand_id
1 'polypeptide(L)'
;FADLFNSSVPRHKRIGVDGTLHRISLITHPSRDELTVLGVTARVGRVVRGTVERMAQFLLEEAHTQQSLVLIGKPGVGKTTVLREFARLLSGNPALNVVVVDKTCEIAGDSIEPHSAIGAARWMPVGGGAMQH
;
A
#
# COMPACT_ATOMS: atom_id res chain seq x y z
N PHE A 1 -7.88 -6.29 -20.16
CA PHE A 1 -8.13 -7.18 -18.99
C PHE A 1 -7.72 -8.62 -19.29
N ALA A 2 -8.08 -9.18 -20.45
CA ALA A 2 -7.61 -10.50 -20.89
C ALA A 2 -6.08 -10.55 -21.10
N ASP A 3 -5.48 -9.46 -21.58
CA ASP A 3 -4.03 -9.41 -21.89
C ASP A 3 -3.12 -9.49 -20.65
N LEU A 4 -3.64 -9.23 -19.44
CA LEU A 4 -2.90 -9.42 -18.18
C LEU A 4 -2.55 -10.89 -17.92
N PHE A 5 -3.19 -11.82 -18.62
CA PHE A 5 -3.08 -13.27 -18.39
C PHE A 5 -2.66 -14.05 -19.64
N ASN A 6 -2.46 -13.37 -20.78
CA ASN A 6 -2.11 -14.01 -22.07
C ASN A 6 -0.60 -14.31 -22.22
N SER A 7 0.25 -13.81 -21.33
CA SER A 7 1.67 -14.18 -21.25
C SER A 7 1.87 -15.12 -20.07
N SER A 8 2.65 -16.20 -20.28
CA SER A 8 3.26 -17.09 -19.28
C SER A 8 2.99 -16.75 -17.82
N VAL A 9 2.43 -17.71 -17.05
CA VAL A 9 2.03 -17.56 -15.64
C VAL A 9 2.97 -16.60 -14.89
N PRO A 10 2.46 -15.46 -14.39
CA PRO A 10 3.32 -14.47 -13.76
C PRO A 10 4.09 -15.10 -12.60
N ARG A 11 5.39 -14.78 -12.46
CA ARG A 11 6.23 -15.18 -11.31
C ARG A 11 5.59 -14.81 -9.95
N HIS A 12 4.69 -13.82 -9.94
CA HIS A 12 3.92 -13.41 -8.77
C HIS A 12 2.43 -13.61 -9.02
N LYS A 13 1.78 -14.39 -8.15
CA LYS A 13 0.34 -14.67 -8.22
C LYS A 13 -0.55 -13.46 -7.91
N ARG A 14 0.05 -12.29 -7.67
CA ARG A 14 -0.62 -11.08 -7.23
C ARG A 14 0.00 -9.87 -7.91
N ILE A 15 -0.86 -8.99 -8.41
CA ILE A 15 -0.47 -7.73 -9.03
C ILE A 15 -1.37 -6.58 -8.54
N GLY A 16 -0.82 -5.38 -8.50
CA GLY A 16 -1.57 -4.13 -8.46
C GLY A 16 -2.26 -3.83 -9.78
N VAL A 17 -3.26 -2.95 -9.72
CA VAL A 17 -3.77 -2.25 -10.89
C VAL A 17 -3.16 -0.86 -10.89
N ASP A 18 -2.40 -0.57 -11.93
CA ASP A 18 -1.60 0.65 -12.07
C ASP A 18 -2.41 1.93 -11.79
N GLY A 19 -1.80 2.87 -11.07
CA GLY A 19 -2.43 4.12 -10.63
C GLY A 19 -3.58 3.96 -9.61
N THR A 20 -3.89 2.75 -9.14
CA THR A 20 -4.96 2.50 -8.18
C THR A 20 -4.46 1.72 -6.94
N LEU A 21 -5.34 1.60 -5.94
CA LEU A 21 -5.10 0.74 -4.78
C LEU A 21 -5.72 -0.66 -4.95
N HIS A 22 -6.24 -0.96 -6.14
CA HIS A 22 -6.83 -2.26 -6.42
C HIS A 22 -5.75 -3.30 -6.66
N ARG A 23 -6.06 -4.54 -6.29
CA ARG A 23 -5.16 -5.68 -6.46
C ARG A 23 -5.92 -6.85 -7.04
N ILE A 24 -5.27 -7.59 -7.94
CA ILE A 24 -5.78 -8.82 -8.51
C ILE A 24 -4.87 -9.96 -8.05
N SER A 25 -5.46 -11.09 -7.64
CA SER A 25 -4.71 -12.30 -7.27
C SER A 25 -5.25 -13.51 -8.02
N LEU A 26 -4.36 -14.34 -8.55
CA LEU A 26 -4.68 -15.57 -9.23
C LEU A 26 -4.96 -16.70 -8.23
N ILE A 27 -6.05 -17.44 -8.46
CA ILE A 27 -6.29 -18.75 -7.86
C ILE A 27 -5.69 -19.78 -8.83
N THR A 28 -4.76 -20.60 -8.36
CA THR A 28 -4.01 -21.53 -9.21
C THR A 28 -3.95 -22.93 -8.62
N HIS A 29 -4.00 -23.95 -9.46
CA HIS A 29 -3.66 -25.32 -9.07
C HIS A 29 -2.21 -25.64 -9.48
N PRO A 30 -1.39 -26.24 -8.61
CA PRO A 30 -0.11 -26.81 -9.03
C PRO A 30 -0.38 -28.08 -9.86
N SER A 31 -0.21 -28.02 -11.17
CA SER A 31 -0.07 -29.22 -12.02
C SER A 31 1.41 -29.56 -12.11
N ARG A 32 1.73 -30.84 -12.37
CA ARG A 32 3.08 -31.42 -12.19
C ARG A 32 4.20 -30.63 -12.88
N ASP A 33 3.91 -29.96 -13.99
CA ASP A 33 4.88 -29.15 -14.74
C ASP A 33 4.39 -27.73 -15.10
N GLU A 34 3.14 -27.38 -14.77
CA GLU A 34 2.55 -26.07 -15.13
C GLU A 34 1.62 -25.52 -14.03
N LEU A 35 1.53 -24.20 -13.93
CA LEU A 35 0.56 -23.52 -13.07
C LEU A 35 -0.74 -23.30 -13.84
N THR A 36 -1.78 -24.07 -13.54
CA THR A 36 -3.11 -23.87 -14.13
C THR A 36 -3.86 -22.77 -13.38
N VAL A 37 -4.29 -21.72 -14.07
CA VAL A 37 -5.13 -20.66 -13.50
C VAL A 37 -6.58 -21.15 -13.41
N LEU A 38 -7.13 -21.19 -12.19
CA LEU A 38 -8.51 -21.59 -11.92
C LEU A 38 -9.47 -20.39 -11.84
N GLY A 39 -8.95 -19.20 -11.53
CA GLY A 39 -9.77 -18.00 -11.38
C GLY A 39 -8.98 -16.81 -10.84
N VAL A 40 -9.69 -15.71 -10.59
CA VAL A 40 -9.12 -14.46 -10.06
C VAL A 40 -9.93 -13.94 -8.88
N THR A 41 -9.24 -13.31 -7.93
CA THR A 41 -9.86 -12.50 -6.88
C THR A 41 -9.41 -11.05 -7.04
N ALA A 42 -10.33 -10.11 -6.80
CA ALA A 42 -10.03 -8.69 -6.84
C ALA A 42 -10.27 -8.07 -5.45
N ARG A 43 -9.30 -7.28 -4.98
CA ARG A 43 -9.44 -6.44 -3.81
C ARG A 43 -9.63 -4.99 -4.27
N VAL A 44 -10.76 -4.41 -3.90
CA VAL A 44 -11.05 -3.00 -4.18
C VAL A 44 -10.42 -2.14 -3.09
N GLY A 45 -9.23 -1.59 -3.36
CA GLY A 45 -8.67 -0.51 -2.55
C GLY A 45 -9.53 0.76 -2.59
N ARG A 46 -9.72 1.39 -1.44
CA ARG A 46 -10.44 2.66 -1.30
C ARG A 46 -9.58 3.67 -0.56
N VAL A 47 -9.75 4.94 -0.89
CA VAL A 47 -9.20 6.07 -0.16
C VAL A 47 -10.33 6.64 0.70
N VAL A 48 -10.19 6.54 2.01
CA VAL A 48 -11.07 7.22 2.97
C VAL A 48 -10.32 8.45 3.44
N ARG A 49 -11.04 9.57 3.54
CA ARG A 49 -10.53 10.84 4.05
C ARG A 49 -11.49 11.40 5.10
N GLY A 50 -11.07 12.35 5.91
CA GLY A 50 -11.98 13.00 6.87
C GLY A 50 -12.05 12.32 8.22
N THR A 51 -11.20 11.31 8.47
CA THR A 51 -11.35 10.42 9.64
C THR A 51 -10.29 10.58 10.70
N VAL A 52 -9.17 11.24 10.39
CA VAL A 52 -7.98 11.25 11.26
C VAL A 52 -7.42 12.65 11.50
N GLU A 53 -8.13 13.72 11.11
CA GLU A 53 -7.64 15.11 11.19
C GLU A 53 -7.17 15.48 12.60
N ARG A 54 -7.98 15.16 13.62
CA ARG A 54 -7.61 15.46 15.02
C ARG A 54 -6.37 14.70 15.46
N MET A 55 -6.24 13.43 15.05
CA MET A 55 -5.06 12.63 15.38
C MET A 55 -3.82 13.17 14.64
N ALA A 56 -3.97 13.58 13.37
CA ALA A 56 -2.89 14.16 12.60
C ALA A 56 -2.42 15.50 13.20
N GLN A 57 -3.34 16.33 13.65
CA GLN A 57 -3.03 17.59 14.35
C GLN A 57 -2.22 17.33 15.63
N PHE A 58 -2.65 16.37 16.44
CA PHE A 58 -1.88 15.95 17.62
C PHE A 58 -0.47 15.47 17.25
N LEU A 59 -0.32 14.68 16.19
CA LEU A 59 1.00 14.24 15.72
C LEU A 59 1.89 15.39 15.23
N LEU A 60 1.30 16.46 14.68
CA LEU A 60 2.04 17.67 14.30
C LEU A 60 2.55 18.43 15.52
N GLU A 61 1.71 18.56 16.55
CA GLU A 61 2.07 19.22 17.81
C GLU A 61 3.20 18.46 18.51
N GLU A 62 3.13 17.13 18.52
CA GLU A 62 4.14 16.24 19.12
C GLU A 62 5.34 15.96 18.20
N ALA A 63 5.41 16.52 17.00
CA ALA A 63 6.49 16.20 16.05
C ALA A 63 7.90 16.50 16.59
N HIS A 64 8.01 17.42 17.55
CA HIS A 64 9.26 17.80 18.21
C HIS A 64 9.72 16.81 19.30
N THR A 65 8.85 15.91 19.78
CA THR A 65 9.15 15.01 20.90
C THR A 65 9.78 13.68 20.48
N GLN A 66 10.06 13.48 19.19
CA GLN A 66 10.64 12.26 18.59
C GLN A 66 9.92 10.95 19.01
N GLN A 67 8.63 11.04 19.35
CA GLN A 67 7.86 9.88 19.75
C GLN A 67 7.48 9.00 18.55
N SER A 68 7.34 7.70 18.82
CA SER A 68 6.88 6.71 17.83
C SER A 68 5.44 6.28 18.13
N LEU A 69 4.62 6.16 17.07
CA LEU A 69 3.25 5.68 17.15
C LEU A 69 3.14 4.29 16.51
N VAL A 70 2.39 3.38 17.15
CA VAL A 70 2.03 2.07 16.58
C VAL A 70 0.52 1.92 16.56
N LEU A 71 -0.04 1.56 15.40
CA LEU A 71 -1.47 1.28 15.25
C LEU A 71 -1.74 -0.23 15.43
N ILE A 72 -2.49 -0.58 16.47
CA ILE A 72 -2.84 -1.98 16.79
C ILE A 72 -4.35 -2.19 16.61
N GLY A 73 -4.74 -3.37 16.11
CA GLY A 73 -6.14 -3.74 15.99
C GLY A 73 -6.34 -4.97 15.11
N LYS A 74 -7.55 -5.54 15.14
CA LYS A 74 -7.92 -6.72 14.35
C LYS A 74 -7.66 -6.52 12.84
N PRO A 75 -7.50 -7.59 12.05
CA PRO A 75 -7.47 -7.48 10.59
C PRO A 75 -8.70 -6.73 10.07
N GLY A 76 -8.51 -5.88 9.05
CA GLY A 76 -9.61 -5.16 8.39
C GLY A 76 -10.13 -3.90 9.09
N VAL A 77 -9.68 -3.55 10.29
CA VAL A 77 -10.18 -2.36 11.04
C VAL A 77 -9.74 -0.99 10.48
N GLY A 78 -9.00 -0.95 9.37
CA GLY A 78 -8.62 0.31 8.72
C GLY A 78 -7.25 0.88 9.09
N LYS A 79 -6.37 0.13 9.77
CA LYS A 79 -5.00 0.58 10.12
C LYS A 79 -4.23 1.17 8.92
N THR A 80 -4.19 0.45 7.80
CA THR A 80 -3.53 0.91 6.56
C THR A 80 -4.19 2.17 5.99
N THR A 81 -5.51 2.29 6.14
CA THR A 81 -6.27 3.48 5.73
C THR A 81 -5.84 4.70 6.53
N VAL A 82 -5.70 4.57 7.85
CA VAL A 82 -5.21 5.62 8.74
C VAL A 82 -3.78 6.02 8.39
N LEU A 83 -2.86 5.07 8.22
CA LEU A 83 -1.47 5.36 7.84
C LEU A 83 -1.38 6.14 6.53
N ARG A 84 -2.17 5.74 5.52
CA ARG A 84 -2.22 6.42 4.23
C ARG A 84 -2.71 7.86 4.38
N GLU A 85 -3.76 8.07 5.17
CA GLU A 85 -4.29 9.41 5.40
C GLU A 85 -3.32 10.30 6.21
N PHE A 86 -2.62 9.74 7.20
CA PHE A 86 -1.54 10.46 7.87
C PHE A 86 -0.43 10.88 6.92
N ALA A 87 0.05 9.98 6.05
CA ALA A 87 1.06 10.34 5.06
C ALA A 87 0.61 11.54 4.21
N ARG A 88 -0.65 11.54 3.76
CA ARG A 88 -1.24 12.64 2.98
C ARG A 88 -1.30 13.95 3.76
N LEU A 89 -1.77 13.91 5.00
CA LEU A 89 -1.97 15.12 5.80
C LEU A 89 -0.63 15.70 6.26
N LEU A 90 0.26 14.85 6.79
CA LEU A 90 1.55 15.28 7.34
C LEU A 90 2.50 15.76 6.24
N SER A 91 2.46 15.15 5.04
CA SER A 91 3.32 15.58 3.92
C SER A 91 2.96 16.95 3.35
N GLY A 92 1.80 17.50 3.69
CA GLY A 92 1.44 18.88 3.34
C GLY A 92 2.20 19.93 4.14
N ASN A 93 2.84 19.55 5.26
CA ASN A 93 3.61 20.47 6.08
C ASN A 93 5.07 20.54 5.60
N PRO A 94 5.56 21.70 5.12
CA PRO A 94 6.92 21.83 4.59
C PRO A 94 8.02 21.64 5.66
N ALA A 95 7.68 21.72 6.95
CA ALA A 95 8.62 21.46 8.03
C ALA A 95 8.87 19.96 8.27
N LEU A 96 8.06 19.08 7.68
CA LEU A 96 8.15 17.63 7.91
C LEU A 96 8.70 16.88 6.69
N ASN A 97 9.60 15.95 6.97
CA ASN A 97 10.01 14.95 6.00
C ASN A 97 9.19 13.68 6.19
N VAL A 98 8.19 13.49 5.33
CA VAL A 98 7.33 12.30 5.40
C VAL A 98 7.75 11.29 4.33
N VAL A 99 8.10 10.09 4.77
CA VAL A 99 8.49 8.98 3.91
C VAL A 99 7.61 7.78 4.22
N VAL A 100 6.99 7.21 3.19
CA VAL A 100 6.23 5.96 3.26
C VAL A 100 7.13 4.82 2.81
N VAL A 101 7.54 3.98 3.76
CA VAL A 101 8.29 2.75 3.50
C VAL A 101 7.29 1.61 3.36
N ASP A 102 7.13 1.06 2.14
CA ASP A 102 6.04 0.15 1.80
C ASP A 102 6.54 -1.14 1.15
N LYS A 103 6.64 -2.21 1.94
CA LYS A 103 7.14 -3.51 1.48
C LYS A 103 6.15 -4.26 0.58
N THR A 104 4.86 -4.21 0.94
CA THR A 104 3.82 -5.00 0.25
C THR A 104 2.99 -4.16 -0.72
N CYS A 105 3.36 -2.89 -0.89
CA CYS A 105 2.67 -1.91 -1.70
C CYS A 105 1.20 -1.71 -1.26
N GLU A 106 0.92 -1.78 0.05
CA GLU A 106 -0.43 -1.66 0.61
C GLU A 106 -0.84 -0.23 0.94
N ILE A 107 0.14 0.65 1.16
CA ILE A 107 -0.08 2.04 1.53
C ILE A 107 -0.09 2.91 0.28
N ALA A 108 0.97 2.86 -0.53
CA ALA A 108 1.15 3.72 -1.70
C ALA A 108 0.60 3.12 -3.00
N GLY A 109 0.19 1.85 -3.00
CA GLY A 109 -0.23 1.16 -4.23
C GLY A 109 0.94 0.48 -4.94
N ASP A 110 0.61 -0.39 -5.88
CA ASP A 110 1.54 -1.26 -6.60
C ASP A 110 1.61 -0.82 -8.07
N SER A 111 2.37 0.25 -8.29
CA SER A 111 2.56 0.99 -9.56
C SER A 111 3.99 1.56 -9.62
N ILE A 112 4.41 2.06 -10.77
CA ILE A 112 5.74 2.69 -10.92
C ILE A 112 5.81 4.01 -10.12
N GLU A 113 4.72 4.76 -10.10
CA GLU A 113 4.56 5.97 -9.31
C GLU A 113 3.66 5.73 -8.10
N PRO A 114 3.86 6.41 -6.95
CA PRO A 114 2.99 6.23 -5.80
C PRO A 114 1.61 6.82 -6.05
N HIS A 115 0.58 6.17 -5.53
CA HIS A 115 -0.78 6.69 -5.59
C HIS A 115 -0.88 8.03 -4.85
N SER A 116 -1.58 8.99 -5.44
CA SER A 116 -1.90 10.33 -4.88
C SER A 116 -2.53 10.34 -3.48
N ALA A 117 -2.92 9.18 -2.95
CA ALA A 117 -3.56 9.03 -1.67
C ALA A 117 -2.58 9.21 -0.50
N ILE A 118 -1.27 9.18 -0.74
CA ILE A 118 -0.24 9.55 0.26
C ILE A 118 0.18 11.03 0.18
N GLY A 119 -0.47 11.84 -0.67
CA GLY A 119 -0.13 13.27 -0.82
C GLY A 119 1.26 13.49 -1.40
N ALA A 120 2.02 14.40 -0.80
CA ALA A 120 3.39 14.74 -1.20
C ALA A 120 4.46 13.87 -0.50
N ALA A 121 4.05 12.84 0.23
CA ALA A 121 4.98 11.96 0.93
C ALA A 121 5.91 11.26 -0.07
N ARG A 122 7.20 11.19 0.28
CA ARG A 122 8.15 10.40 -0.51
C ARG A 122 7.81 8.92 -0.35
N TRP A 123 7.90 8.16 -1.42
CA TRP A 123 7.63 6.73 -1.39
C TRP A 123 8.92 5.94 -1.56
N MET A 124 9.13 4.98 -0.66
CA MET A 124 10.23 4.04 -0.70
C MET A 124 9.66 2.62 -0.79
N PRO A 125 9.52 2.05 -2.00
CA PRO A 125 9.21 0.63 -2.14
C PRO A 125 10.38 -0.17 -1.61
N VAL A 126 10.09 -1.14 -0.74
CA VAL A 126 11.09 -2.10 -0.27
C VAL A 126 10.85 -3.38 -1.05
N GLY A 127 11.85 -3.84 -1.80
CA GLY A 127 11.71 -5.08 -2.55
C GLY A 127 11.74 -6.33 -1.65
N GLY A 128 12.27 -7.43 -2.18
CA GLY A 128 12.31 -8.71 -1.47
C GLY A 128 12.92 -8.62 -0.07
N GLY A 129 12.61 -9.60 0.79
CA GLY A 129 13.00 -9.60 2.22
C GLY A 129 14.50 -9.43 2.51
N ALA A 130 15.38 -9.70 1.55
CA ALA A 130 16.83 -9.50 1.67
C ALA A 130 17.28 -8.03 1.58
N MET A 131 16.43 -7.12 1.11
CA MET A 131 16.75 -5.70 0.94
C MET A 131 16.20 -4.82 2.07
N GLN A 132 16.00 -5.39 3.26
CA GLN A 132 15.40 -4.73 4.42
C GLN A 132 16.42 -4.17 5.44
N HIS A 133 17.72 -4.12 5.09
CA HIS A 133 18.81 -3.80 6.02
C HIS A 133 19.71 -2.70 5.49
#